data_AF-A0A1Y5RN22-F1
#
_entry.id   AF-A0A1Y5RN22-F1
#
_cell.length_a   1.000
_cell.length_b   1.000
_cell.length_c   1.000
_cell.angle_alpha   90.00
_cell.angle_beta   90.00
_cell.angle_gamma   90.00
#
_symmetry.space_group_name_H-M   'P 1'
#
loop_
_entity.id
_entity.type
_entity.pdbx_description
1 polymer ?
#
loop_
_entity_poly.entity_id
_entity_poly.type
_entity_poly.pdbx_seq_one_letter_code
_entity_poly.pdbx_strand_id
1 'polypeptide(L)'
;MINRHGIFGQLFAPLICVMTLGGAAPALAADLYVLPTDGRPLPDHVAPLTLDTHPEPKHKACDLLFDGQIEDGDLDQFKTLFGYQDHPEYGTIYDGFNDDAVLCLSSPGGDLNEALAIVDFLETMDSGLETRVLSGDTCASACTMLFLAGNYYFEGESIDRIVSRSIEPTARLGFHAPRIVMGNDGPFPKEQVENAYARAVRIAAKVFDFSHRRDTDGQAFMTPYLFTRMLETPPQDMYYIDTVGDALLGDVAVTGVEVRATLDRQLIHTICSNAFILDDGLFDWAFGSGWKRHPLAPLPEILREFIDLMEAPRDYEQIRYSQDVLIETQDNLIYGVAKGFPGGGPYYAQDCLVRFDSYDEVGKTVTLANLRNAWDAGRNTLPVEIMVAPQYPQSDHSEPAPKHTNSPHAYWQHHASTEEARLHSYPWLITYSMAVWLKDLPRLAPRDAETRPRTASIPIQTTTPAAVPETTCDSLWFQRNLIFHRNGYCFGGKRGQEVFGNEGCHTKSPQLSAGETAQMNQIKSAEKELGCR
;
A
#
# COMPACT_ATOMS: atom_id res chain seq x y z
N MET A 1 76.20 14.50 24.79
CA MET A 1 76.75 15.24 23.64
C MET A 1 75.90 14.84 22.45
N ILE A 2 75.11 15.65 21.75
CA ILE A 2 75.03 17.09 21.53
C ILE A 2 73.54 17.47 21.36
N ASN A 3 73.22 18.65 21.88
CA ASN A 3 71.95 19.37 21.85
C ASN A 3 71.74 20.07 20.49
N ARG A 4 70.49 20.22 20.04
CA ARG A 4 69.92 21.37 19.25
C ARG A 4 68.45 21.06 18.93
N HIS A 5 67.46 21.54 19.69
CA HIS A 5 66.82 22.88 19.64
C HIS A 5 66.34 23.33 18.26
N GLY A 6 65.01 23.32 18.09
CA GLY A 6 64.25 24.06 17.09
C GLY A 6 62.85 24.34 17.66
N ILE A 7 62.58 25.61 17.96
CA ILE A 7 61.35 26.18 18.55
C ILE A 7 60.56 26.84 17.42
N PHE A 8 59.26 26.55 17.31
CA PHE A 8 58.16 27.42 16.83
C PHE A 8 56.87 26.67 17.25
N GLY A 9 56.03 27.09 18.18
CA GLY A 9 55.42 28.42 18.33
C GLY A 9 53.99 28.36 17.77
N GLN A 10 53.06 27.64 18.44
CA GLN A 10 51.63 27.69 18.12
C GLN A 10 50.85 28.32 19.27
N LEU A 11 50.17 29.42 18.91
CA LEU A 11 49.26 30.21 19.71
C LEU A 11 48.04 29.38 20.13
N PHE A 12 47.78 29.29 21.43
CA PHE A 12 46.49 28.87 21.96
C PHE A 12 45.53 30.07 21.89
N ALA A 13 44.56 30.01 20.98
CA ALA A 13 43.36 30.85 21.06
C ALA A 13 42.31 30.10 21.90
N PRO A 14 41.66 30.75 22.89
CA PRO A 14 40.58 30.11 23.63
C PRO A 14 39.35 30.07 22.73
N LEU A 15 38.90 28.85 22.38
CA LEU A 15 37.60 28.65 21.76
C LEU A 15 36.53 28.99 22.82
N ILE A 16 35.92 30.16 22.71
CA ILE A 16 34.70 30.51 23.43
C ILE A 16 33.60 29.64 22.82
N CYS A 17 33.26 28.55 23.50
CA CYS A 17 32.10 27.73 23.19
C CYS A 17 30.86 28.55 23.54
N VAL A 18 30.31 29.26 22.57
CA VAL A 18 28.97 29.85 22.67
C VAL A 18 28.00 28.67 22.67
N MET A 19 27.56 28.24 23.87
CA MET A 19 26.39 27.40 24.00
C MET A 19 25.18 28.22 23.54
N THR A 20 24.82 28.07 22.27
CA THR A 20 23.47 28.40 21.83
C THR A 20 22.53 27.42 22.51
N LEU A 21 21.96 27.84 23.65
CA LEU A 21 20.71 27.30 24.18
C LEU A 21 19.61 27.57 23.14
N GLY A 22 19.58 26.75 22.09
CA GLY A 22 18.40 26.61 21.26
C GLY A 22 17.38 25.87 22.10
N GLY A 23 16.53 26.60 22.82
CA GLY A 23 15.30 26.02 23.35
C GLY A 23 14.55 25.41 22.18
N ALA A 24 14.17 24.14 22.28
CA ALA A 24 13.18 23.56 21.38
C ALA A 24 11.97 24.52 21.42
N ALA A 25 11.60 25.08 20.27
CA ALA A 25 10.31 25.74 20.16
C ALA A 25 9.26 24.75 20.69
N PRO A 26 8.27 25.18 21.48
CA PRO A 26 7.15 24.30 21.80
C PRO A 26 6.62 23.79 20.46
N ALA A 27 6.65 22.48 20.26
CA ALA A 27 5.99 21.88 19.12
C ALA A 27 4.53 22.31 19.22
N LEU A 28 4.03 22.98 18.19
CA LEU A 28 2.62 23.31 18.10
C LEU A 28 1.86 22.00 17.80
N ALA A 29 0.64 21.89 18.32
CA ALA A 29 -0.31 20.84 17.98
C ALA A 29 -0.43 20.72 16.45
N ALA A 30 -0.78 19.53 15.97
CA ALA A 30 -0.86 19.28 14.54
C ALA A 30 -2.05 20.06 13.96
N ASP A 31 -1.84 20.75 12.86
CA ASP A 31 -2.92 21.45 12.17
C ASP A 31 -3.48 20.57 11.05
N LEU A 32 -4.81 20.48 10.97
CA LEU A 32 -5.54 19.91 9.85
C LEU A 32 -5.99 21.02 8.91
N TYR A 33 -5.47 20.99 7.70
CA TYR A 33 -5.74 21.99 6.68
C TYR A 33 -6.59 21.42 5.55
N VAL A 34 -7.64 22.15 5.16
CA VAL A 34 -8.39 21.91 3.93
C VAL A 34 -7.76 22.73 2.80
N LEU A 35 -7.36 22.05 1.73
CA LEU A 35 -6.72 22.64 0.56
C LEU A 35 -7.78 22.82 -0.55
N PRO A 36 -8.17 24.06 -0.89
CA PRO A 36 -9.22 24.29 -1.89
C PRO A 36 -8.70 23.94 -3.29
N THR A 37 -9.07 22.76 -3.81
CA THR A 37 -8.52 22.28 -5.10
C THR A 37 -9.25 22.84 -6.32
N ASP A 38 -10.49 23.32 -6.19
CA ASP A 38 -11.32 23.62 -7.38
C ASP A 38 -12.22 24.87 -7.28
N GLY A 39 -12.06 25.73 -6.26
CA GLY A 39 -12.92 26.92 -6.08
C GLY A 39 -14.39 26.58 -5.77
N ARG A 40 -14.66 25.33 -5.38
CA ARG A 40 -15.95 24.94 -4.82
C ARG A 40 -16.15 25.65 -3.48
N PRO A 41 -17.35 26.15 -3.18
CA PRO A 41 -17.65 26.66 -1.84
C PRO A 41 -17.48 25.50 -0.86
N LEU A 42 -16.61 25.69 0.12
CA LEU A 42 -16.48 24.79 1.24
C LEU A 42 -17.60 25.10 2.27
N PRO A 43 -18.12 24.10 3.00
CA PRO A 43 -19.07 24.34 4.08
C PRO A 43 -18.54 25.35 5.12
N ASP A 44 -19.42 26.12 5.74
CA ASP A 44 -19.03 27.17 6.70
C ASP A 44 -18.24 26.60 7.89
N HIS A 45 -18.54 25.37 8.30
CA HIS A 45 -17.88 24.72 9.43
C HIS A 45 -16.42 24.35 9.16
N VAL A 46 -15.98 24.24 7.90
CA VAL A 46 -14.57 23.96 7.58
C VAL A 46 -13.73 25.22 7.39
N ALA A 47 -14.33 26.42 7.41
CA ALA A 47 -13.61 27.68 7.30
C ALA A 47 -12.45 27.86 8.31
N PRO A 48 -12.54 27.35 9.57
CA PRO A 48 -11.41 27.40 10.50
C PRO A 48 -10.21 26.53 10.07
N LEU A 49 -10.43 25.56 9.18
CA LEU A 49 -9.41 24.60 8.73
C LEU A 49 -8.80 25.00 7.37
N THR A 50 -9.28 26.05 6.71
CA THR A 50 -8.74 26.42 5.39
C THR A 50 -7.37 27.09 5.49
N LEU A 51 -6.43 26.68 4.63
CA LEU A 51 -5.13 27.34 4.53
C LEU A 51 -5.29 28.76 3.98
N ASP A 52 -4.94 29.78 4.77
CA ASP A 52 -4.90 31.19 4.33
C ASP A 52 -3.77 31.45 3.30
N THR A 53 -2.76 30.58 3.27
CA THR A 53 -1.58 30.70 2.41
C THR A 53 -1.60 29.66 1.29
N HIS A 54 -0.76 29.83 0.27
CA HIS A 54 -0.65 28.81 -0.78
C HIS A 54 0.10 27.59 -0.24
N PRO A 55 -0.42 26.36 -0.43
CA PRO A 55 0.29 25.15 -0.03
C PRO A 55 1.65 25.07 -0.72
N GLU A 56 2.62 24.40 -0.09
CA GLU A 56 3.87 24.09 -0.77
C GLU A 56 3.56 23.39 -2.10
N PRO A 57 4.33 23.63 -3.18
CA PRO A 57 4.02 23.08 -4.48
C PRO A 57 3.80 21.56 -4.50
N LYS A 58 4.41 20.83 -3.56
CA LYS A 58 4.26 19.38 -3.40
C LYS A 58 2.86 18.97 -2.91
N HIS A 59 2.22 19.75 -2.03
CA HIS A 59 0.90 19.43 -1.46
C HIS A 59 -0.28 19.77 -2.38
N LYS A 60 -0.03 20.29 -3.58
CA LYS A 60 -1.08 20.59 -4.57
C LYS A 60 -1.91 19.37 -5.00
N ALA A 61 -1.40 18.16 -4.79
CA ALA A 61 -2.09 16.91 -5.08
C ALA A 61 -2.94 16.39 -3.91
N CYS A 62 -3.03 17.13 -2.80
CA CYS A 62 -3.76 16.76 -1.59
C CYS A 62 -5.03 17.62 -1.47
N ASP A 63 -6.09 17.05 -0.90
CA ASP A 63 -7.30 17.79 -0.50
C ASP A 63 -7.23 18.24 0.95
N LEU A 64 -6.51 17.46 1.78
CA LEU A 64 -6.26 17.74 3.18
C LEU A 64 -4.76 17.60 3.48
N LEU A 65 -4.24 18.39 4.41
CA LEU A 65 -2.89 18.27 4.96
C LEU A 65 -2.97 18.23 6.48
N PHE A 66 -2.42 17.20 7.11
CA PHE A 66 -2.23 17.14 8.56
C PHE A 66 -0.75 17.28 8.87
N ASP A 67 -0.35 18.42 9.45
CA ASP A 67 1.04 18.82 9.66
C ASP A 67 1.32 19.19 11.12
N GLY A 68 2.41 18.70 11.69
CA GLY A 68 2.81 19.02 13.07
C GLY A 68 2.69 17.84 14.05
N GLN A 69 2.91 18.11 15.34
CA GLN A 69 2.96 17.08 16.38
C GLN A 69 1.55 16.74 16.89
N ILE A 70 1.21 15.46 16.95
CA ILE A 70 -0.11 15.01 17.42
C ILE A 70 -0.25 15.26 18.93
N GLU A 71 -1.24 16.05 19.34
CA GLU A 71 -1.52 16.39 20.72
C GLU A 71 -3.00 16.13 21.08
N ASP A 72 -3.28 15.99 22.39
CA ASP A 72 -4.64 15.81 22.90
C ASP A 72 -5.57 16.95 22.41
N GLY A 73 -6.68 16.61 21.75
CA GLY A 73 -7.63 17.57 21.18
C GLY A 73 -7.60 17.68 19.65
N ASP A 74 -6.61 17.12 18.96
CA ASP A 74 -6.54 17.13 17.49
C ASP A 74 -7.75 16.45 16.82
N LEU A 75 -8.40 15.51 17.50
CA LEU A 75 -9.64 14.89 17.06
C LEU A 75 -10.75 15.92 16.79
N ASP A 76 -10.77 17.03 17.52
CA ASP A 76 -11.82 18.05 17.34
C ASP A 76 -11.69 18.75 15.97
N GLN A 77 -10.50 18.76 15.36
CA GLN A 77 -10.32 19.24 13.99
C GLN A 77 -10.97 18.30 12.97
N PHE A 78 -10.86 16.98 13.18
CA PHE A 78 -11.54 15.99 12.34
C PHE A 78 -13.06 16.01 12.56
N LYS A 79 -13.54 16.17 13.81
CA LYS A 79 -14.98 16.41 14.06
C LYS A 79 -15.46 17.66 13.33
N THR A 80 -14.66 18.73 13.37
CA THR A 80 -14.93 19.96 12.63
C THR A 80 -15.01 19.67 11.14
N LEU A 81 -14.04 18.97 10.54
CA LEU A 81 -14.04 18.61 9.11
C LEU A 81 -15.36 17.96 8.66
N PHE A 82 -15.87 17.00 9.44
CA PHE A 82 -17.11 16.28 9.14
C PHE A 82 -18.38 16.93 9.73
N GLY A 83 -18.31 18.16 10.24
CA GLY A 83 -19.48 18.85 10.82
C GLY A 83 -20.13 18.07 11.97
N TYR A 84 -19.35 17.24 12.68
CA TYR A 84 -19.85 16.24 13.63
C TYR A 84 -20.54 16.88 14.84
N GLN A 85 -21.78 16.47 15.12
CA GLN A 85 -22.55 16.90 16.28
C GLN A 85 -23.33 15.74 16.89
N ASP A 86 -23.19 15.55 18.20
CA ASP A 86 -24.03 14.61 18.95
C ASP A 86 -25.40 15.22 19.24
N HIS A 87 -26.46 14.68 18.65
CA HIS A 87 -27.83 15.10 18.91
C HIS A 87 -28.55 14.11 19.85
N PRO A 88 -28.94 14.51 21.08
CA PRO A 88 -29.58 13.63 22.06
C PRO A 88 -30.86 12.95 21.58
N GLU A 89 -31.58 13.57 20.64
CA GLU A 89 -32.90 13.13 20.15
C GLU A 89 -32.87 12.48 18.76
N TYR A 90 -31.84 12.74 17.95
CA TYR A 90 -31.80 12.32 16.53
C TYR A 90 -30.60 11.42 16.20
N GLY A 91 -29.75 11.11 17.19
CA GLY A 91 -28.48 10.44 16.96
C GLY A 91 -27.42 11.42 16.49
N THR A 92 -26.31 10.89 15.99
CA THR A 92 -25.18 11.69 15.53
C THR A 92 -25.46 12.27 14.15
N ILE A 93 -25.17 13.56 13.96
CA ILE A 93 -25.27 14.27 12.68
C ILE A 93 -23.86 14.57 12.19
N TYR A 94 -23.62 14.34 10.90
CA TYR A 94 -22.36 14.64 10.23
C TYR A 94 -22.59 14.96 8.76
N ASP A 95 -21.65 15.70 8.19
CA ASP A 95 -21.56 15.95 6.76
C ASP A 95 -20.58 14.96 6.13
N GLY A 96 -20.86 14.54 4.90
CA GLY A 96 -19.85 13.90 4.07
C GLY A 96 -18.77 14.90 3.65
N PHE A 97 -17.54 14.41 3.44
CA PHE A 97 -16.53 15.17 2.72
C PHE A 97 -16.57 14.77 1.24
N ASN A 98 -15.42 14.51 0.59
CA ASN A 98 -15.38 13.82 -0.70
C ASN A 98 -14.92 12.39 -0.47
N ASP A 99 -15.64 11.42 -1.04
CA ASP A 99 -15.40 9.97 -0.88
C ASP A 99 -14.03 9.50 -1.44
N ASP A 100 -13.31 10.38 -2.15
CA ASP A 100 -11.99 10.17 -2.74
C ASP A 100 -10.93 11.19 -2.28
N ALA A 101 -11.19 11.92 -1.18
CA ALA A 101 -10.28 12.95 -0.71
C ALA A 101 -8.93 12.37 -0.23
N VAL A 102 -7.85 13.06 -0.61
CA VAL A 102 -6.49 12.67 -0.21
C VAL A 102 -6.02 13.49 0.99
N LEU A 103 -5.84 12.82 2.12
CA LEU A 103 -5.19 13.32 3.33
C LEU A 103 -3.68 13.09 3.29
N CYS A 104 -2.93 14.16 3.03
CA CYS A 104 -1.49 14.14 3.13
C CYS A 104 -1.03 14.31 4.59
N LEU A 105 -0.05 13.51 5.00
CA LEU A 105 0.44 13.43 6.37
C LEU A 105 1.90 13.89 6.45
N SER A 106 2.16 14.87 7.32
CA SER A 106 3.48 15.42 7.62
C SER A 106 3.62 15.62 9.15
N SER A 107 3.75 14.51 9.88
CA SER A 107 3.81 14.53 11.34
C SER A 107 4.92 13.62 11.89
N PRO A 108 5.72 14.10 12.87
CA PRO A 108 6.65 13.25 13.62
C PRO A 108 5.93 12.28 14.59
N GLY A 109 4.59 12.35 14.67
CA GLY A 109 3.77 11.64 15.64
C GLY A 109 3.49 12.48 16.87
N GLY A 110 3.32 11.84 18.03
CA GLY A 110 2.88 12.51 19.26
C GLY A 110 2.06 11.59 20.16
N ASP A 111 0.90 12.04 20.65
CA ASP A 111 0.02 11.20 21.48
C ASP A 111 -0.64 10.09 20.64
N LEU A 112 -0.23 8.85 20.92
CA LEU A 112 -0.76 7.66 20.24
C LEU A 112 -2.22 7.37 20.60
N ASN A 113 -2.71 7.77 21.79
CA ASN A 113 -4.14 7.61 22.10
C ASN A 113 -4.98 8.57 21.28
N GLU A 114 -4.52 9.80 21.08
CA GLU A 114 -5.22 10.75 20.22
C GLU A 114 -5.23 10.27 18.77
N ALA A 115 -4.09 9.82 18.25
CA ALA A 115 -4.02 9.25 16.91
C ALA A 115 -4.99 8.07 16.72
N LEU A 116 -5.08 7.16 17.69
CA LEU A 116 -6.04 6.06 17.66
C LEU A 116 -7.49 6.53 17.79
N ALA A 117 -7.76 7.60 18.55
CA ALA A 117 -9.09 8.19 18.65
C ALA A 117 -9.54 8.83 17.32
N ILE A 118 -8.62 9.50 16.61
CA ILE A 118 -8.83 10.00 15.25
C ILE A 118 -9.13 8.83 14.31
N VAL A 119 -8.34 7.75 14.37
CA VAL A 119 -8.56 6.55 13.54
C VAL A 119 -9.91 5.91 13.79
N ASP A 120 -10.31 5.73 15.06
CA ASP A 120 -11.61 5.17 15.43
C ASP A 120 -12.76 6.06 14.97
N PHE A 121 -12.57 7.38 15.05
CA PHE A 121 -13.53 8.35 14.52
C PHE A 121 -13.66 8.24 13.00
N LEU A 122 -12.56 8.28 12.25
CA LEU A 122 -12.56 8.17 10.78
C LEU A 122 -13.19 6.87 10.28
N GLU A 123 -13.03 5.77 11.03
CA GLU A 123 -13.74 4.52 10.75
C GLU A 123 -15.24 4.62 11.05
N THR A 124 -15.62 5.22 12.19
CA THR A 124 -17.04 5.42 12.54
C THR A 124 -17.78 6.30 11.54
N MET A 125 -17.07 7.26 10.94
CA MET A 125 -17.61 8.17 9.93
C MET A 125 -17.67 7.58 8.53
N ASP A 126 -17.15 6.37 8.30
CA ASP A 126 -16.98 5.81 6.95
C ASP A 126 -16.28 6.82 6.01
N SER A 127 -15.24 7.49 6.54
CA SER A 127 -14.72 8.75 5.98
C SER A 127 -14.18 8.69 4.55
N GLY A 128 -13.80 7.52 4.04
CA GLY A 128 -13.25 7.36 2.68
C GLY A 128 -11.98 8.15 2.41
N LEU A 129 -11.24 8.58 3.45
CA LEU A 129 -10.03 9.37 3.27
C LEU A 129 -8.84 8.48 2.88
N GLU A 130 -8.31 8.70 1.68
CA GLU A 130 -7.03 8.13 1.28
C GLU A 130 -5.91 8.84 2.05
N THR A 131 -4.89 8.11 2.49
CA THR A 131 -3.75 8.72 3.19
C THR A 131 -2.48 8.68 2.34
N ARG A 132 -1.70 9.76 2.40
CA ARG A 132 -0.46 9.86 1.63
C ARG A 132 0.67 10.52 2.39
N VAL A 133 1.88 10.01 2.23
CA VAL A 133 3.10 10.71 2.66
C VAL A 133 3.90 11.07 1.43
N LEU A 134 4.06 12.37 1.16
CA LEU A 134 4.75 12.86 -0.02
C LEU A 134 6.27 12.81 0.12
N SER A 135 6.98 12.94 -1.00
CA SER A 135 8.44 12.98 -1.04
C SER A 135 8.96 14.12 -0.16
N GLY A 136 9.77 13.77 0.84
CA GLY A 136 10.36 14.72 1.79
C GLY A 136 9.51 14.97 3.05
N ASP A 137 8.25 14.55 3.06
CA ASP A 137 7.42 14.57 4.27
C ASP A 137 7.70 13.34 5.14
N THR A 138 7.31 13.44 6.41
CA THR A 138 7.49 12.37 7.40
C THR A 138 6.15 12.05 8.04
N CYS A 139 5.84 10.77 8.20
CA CYS A 139 4.77 10.30 9.07
C CYS A 139 5.35 9.21 9.97
N ALA A 140 5.64 9.55 11.22
CA ALA A 140 6.32 8.67 12.15
C ALA A 140 5.54 8.48 13.45
N SER A 141 5.87 7.42 14.20
CA SER A 141 5.28 7.17 15.53
C SER A 141 3.74 7.14 15.45
N ALA A 142 3.04 7.90 16.28
CA ALA A 142 1.57 7.97 16.30
C ALA A 142 0.94 8.29 14.93
N CYS A 143 1.61 9.08 14.08
CA CYS A 143 1.11 9.40 12.74
C CYS A 143 0.91 8.15 11.88
N THR A 144 1.71 7.09 12.07
CA THR A 144 1.58 5.89 11.26
C THR A 144 0.22 5.24 11.43
N MET A 145 -0.46 5.42 12.57
CA MET A 145 -1.81 4.89 12.74
C MET A 145 -2.81 5.60 11.83
N LEU A 146 -2.71 6.94 11.69
CA LEU A 146 -3.51 7.69 10.71
C LEU A 146 -3.19 7.23 9.30
N PHE A 147 -1.89 7.11 8.94
CA PHE A 147 -1.49 6.59 7.64
C PHE A 147 -2.11 5.23 7.35
N LEU A 148 -2.02 4.30 8.31
CA LEU A 148 -2.53 2.95 8.11
C LEU A 148 -4.04 2.91 7.93
N ALA A 149 -4.79 3.83 8.54
CA ALA A 149 -6.26 3.91 8.46
C ALA A 149 -6.81 4.42 7.12
N GLY A 150 -5.93 4.89 6.21
CA GLY A 150 -6.33 5.36 4.89
C GLY A 150 -7.08 4.31 4.10
N ASN A 151 -8.25 4.68 3.60
CA ASN A 151 -9.13 3.79 2.85
C ASN A 151 -9.91 4.55 1.80
N TYR A 152 -10.23 3.86 0.72
CA TYR A 152 -11.22 4.27 -0.25
C TYR A 152 -12.58 3.71 0.19
N TYR A 153 -13.59 4.57 0.22
CA TYR A 153 -14.96 4.19 0.55
C TYR A 153 -15.84 4.32 -0.68
N PHE A 154 -16.66 3.30 -0.95
CA PHE A 154 -17.65 3.35 -2.00
C PHE A 154 -18.97 2.74 -1.55
N GLU A 155 -20.05 3.52 -1.68
CA GLU A 155 -21.41 3.07 -1.40
C GLU A 155 -22.14 2.77 -2.71
N GLY A 156 -22.35 1.47 -2.99
CA GLY A 156 -23.04 0.96 -4.18
C GLY A 156 -24.12 -0.07 -3.85
N GLU A 157 -23.98 -1.29 -4.36
CA GLU A 157 -24.83 -2.43 -3.93
C GLU A 157 -24.44 -2.96 -2.54
N SER A 158 -23.16 -2.77 -2.19
CA SER A 158 -22.54 -2.98 -0.89
C SER A 158 -21.77 -1.72 -0.48
N ILE A 159 -21.38 -1.68 0.80
CA ILE A 159 -20.37 -0.75 1.29
C ILE A 159 -19.01 -1.42 1.11
N ASP A 160 -18.19 -0.85 0.25
CA ASP A 160 -16.83 -1.31 0.01
C ASP A 160 -15.86 -0.34 0.69
N ARG A 161 -15.11 -0.87 1.68
CA ARG A 161 -13.98 -0.18 2.29
C ARG A 161 -12.73 -0.91 1.87
N ILE A 162 -11.86 -0.22 1.15
CA ILE A 162 -10.65 -0.81 0.57
C ILE A 162 -9.44 -0.04 1.06
N VAL A 163 -8.39 -0.72 1.52
CA VAL A 163 -7.16 -0.04 1.97
C VAL A 163 -6.64 0.87 0.84
N SER A 164 -6.50 2.16 1.13
CA SER A 164 -6.01 3.17 0.17
C SER A 164 -5.07 4.13 0.89
N ARG A 165 -3.78 3.80 0.80
CA ARG A 165 -2.69 4.54 1.43
C ARG A 165 -1.44 4.43 0.59
N SER A 166 -0.63 5.49 0.52
CA SER A 166 0.62 5.43 -0.24
C SER A 166 1.73 6.33 0.27
N ILE A 167 2.96 5.94 0.00
CA ILE A 167 4.14 6.78 0.19
C ILE A 167 4.80 7.06 -1.14
N GLU A 168 5.46 8.22 -1.25
CA GLU A 168 6.39 8.47 -2.35
C GLU A 168 7.82 8.06 -1.98
N PRO A 169 8.71 7.76 -2.94
CA PRO A 169 9.95 7.07 -2.62
C PRO A 169 11.00 7.78 -1.73
N THR A 170 10.82 9.05 -1.37
CA THR A 170 11.65 9.72 -0.33
C THR A 170 10.82 10.22 0.86
N ALA A 171 9.56 9.81 0.95
CA ALA A 171 8.77 9.98 2.16
C ALA A 171 9.35 9.12 3.29
N ARG A 172 9.16 9.54 4.54
CA ARG A 172 9.63 8.78 5.71
C ARG A 172 8.45 8.27 6.52
N LEU A 173 8.12 6.99 6.36
CA LEU A 173 7.09 6.31 7.15
C LEU A 173 7.77 5.46 8.25
N GLY A 174 7.60 5.85 9.52
CA GLY A 174 8.43 5.34 10.62
C GLY A 174 7.66 4.69 11.77
N PHE A 175 8.00 3.46 12.12
CA PHE A 175 7.40 2.68 13.19
C PHE A 175 8.35 2.51 14.38
N HIS A 176 7.82 2.61 15.60
CA HIS A 176 8.53 2.22 16.82
C HIS A 176 7.56 1.86 17.96
N ALA A 177 8.08 1.25 19.02
CA ALA A 177 7.26 0.77 20.12
C ALA A 177 6.65 1.96 20.89
N PRO A 178 5.40 1.87 21.36
CA PRO A 178 4.75 2.94 22.10
C PRO A 178 5.63 3.48 23.24
N ARG A 179 5.84 4.80 23.26
CA ARG A 179 6.61 5.47 24.30
C ARG A 179 5.69 5.89 25.45
N ILE A 180 6.17 5.71 26.68
CA ILE A 180 5.63 6.41 27.84
C ILE A 180 6.61 7.50 28.24
N VAL A 181 6.15 8.74 28.23
CA VAL A 181 6.91 9.88 28.76
C VAL A 181 6.66 9.95 30.26
N MET A 182 7.72 9.79 31.05
CA MET A 182 7.69 10.02 32.49
C MET A 182 8.11 11.47 32.74
N GLY A 183 7.35 12.22 33.55
CA GLY A 183 7.50 13.68 33.66
C GLY A 183 8.69 14.21 34.47
N ASN A 184 9.48 13.35 35.14
CA ASN A 184 10.62 13.78 35.97
C ASN A 184 11.75 12.74 35.93
N ASP A 185 13.01 13.20 35.90
CA ASP A 185 14.18 12.34 36.13
C ASP A 185 14.38 12.13 37.63
N GLY A 186 13.83 11.05 38.18
CA GLY A 186 13.93 10.73 39.61
C GLY A 186 13.34 9.35 39.98
N PRO A 187 13.49 8.90 41.24
CA PRO A 187 12.87 7.67 41.69
C PRO A 187 11.34 7.79 41.62
N PHE A 188 10.71 6.83 40.93
CA PHE A 188 9.25 6.79 40.78
C PHE A 188 8.61 5.93 41.88
N PRO A 189 7.49 6.37 42.49
CA PRO A 189 6.67 5.51 43.34
C PRO A 189 6.23 4.26 42.61
N LYS A 190 6.11 3.14 43.34
CA LYS A 190 5.66 1.84 42.79
C LYS A 190 4.37 1.98 41.98
N GLU A 191 3.39 2.69 42.52
CA GLU A 191 2.09 2.93 41.86
C GLU A 191 2.25 3.64 40.51
N GLN A 192 3.16 4.60 40.41
CA GLN A 192 3.41 5.31 39.16
C GLN A 192 4.00 4.38 38.09
N VAL A 193 4.91 3.49 38.47
CA VAL A 193 5.49 2.49 37.57
C VAL A 193 4.43 1.46 37.14
N GLU A 194 3.61 0.98 38.07
CA GLU A 194 2.51 0.04 37.78
C GLU A 194 1.48 0.67 36.82
N ASN A 195 1.11 1.93 37.04
CA ASN A 195 0.19 2.66 36.17
C ASN A 195 0.77 2.91 34.77
N ALA A 196 2.07 3.26 34.70
CA ALA A 196 2.77 3.39 33.43
C ALA A 196 2.76 2.06 32.67
N TYR A 197 3.18 0.96 33.30
CA TYR A 197 3.16 -0.35 32.66
C TYR A 197 1.75 -0.76 32.19
N ALA A 198 0.73 -0.58 33.02
CA ALA A 198 -0.65 -0.84 32.65
C ALA A 198 -1.15 0.04 31.49
N ARG A 199 -0.65 1.27 31.35
CA ARG A 199 -0.93 2.13 30.18
C ARG A 199 -0.24 1.61 28.93
N ALA A 200 1.02 1.19 29.01
CA ALA A 200 1.75 0.61 27.86
C ALA A 200 1.03 -0.62 27.32
N VAL A 201 0.64 -1.55 28.21
CA VAL A 201 -0.07 -2.78 27.82
C VAL A 201 -1.40 -2.46 27.14
N ARG A 202 -2.16 -1.48 27.64
CA ARG A 202 -3.42 -1.06 27.01
C ARG A 202 -3.21 -0.42 25.63
N ILE A 203 -2.17 0.39 25.46
CA ILE A 203 -1.84 0.98 24.16
C ILE A 203 -1.44 -0.12 23.17
N ALA A 204 -0.60 -1.07 23.59
CA ALA A 204 -0.23 -2.22 22.77
C ALA A 204 -1.44 -3.07 22.39
N ALA A 205 -2.39 -3.26 23.32
CA ALA A 205 -3.66 -3.94 23.04
C ALA A 205 -4.49 -3.21 21.98
N LYS A 206 -4.61 -1.88 22.04
CA LYS A 206 -5.32 -1.12 21.00
C LYS A 206 -4.66 -1.23 19.62
N VAL A 207 -3.33 -1.21 19.56
CA VAL A 207 -2.59 -1.40 18.30
C VAL A 207 -2.78 -2.84 17.78
N PHE A 208 -2.79 -3.83 18.67
CA PHE A 208 -3.11 -5.20 18.32
C PHE A 208 -4.54 -5.33 17.79
N ASP A 209 -5.53 -4.70 18.42
CA ASP A 209 -6.91 -4.69 17.94
C ASP A 209 -6.99 -4.04 16.54
N PHE A 210 -6.27 -2.93 16.33
CA PHE A 210 -6.13 -2.32 15.00
C PHE A 210 -5.50 -3.27 13.99
N SER A 211 -4.48 -4.06 14.36
CA SER A 211 -3.84 -5.01 13.44
C SER A 211 -4.73 -6.18 13.03
N HIS A 212 -5.86 -6.38 13.69
CA HIS A 212 -6.88 -7.35 13.28
C HIS A 212 -7.93 -6.76 12.34
N ARG A 213 -7.96 -5.42 12.16
CA ARG A 213 -8.86 -4.79 11.20
C ARG A 213 -8.55 -5.26 9.80
N ARG A 214 -9.63 -5.53 9.07
CA ARG A 214 -9.63 -5.91 7.67
C ARG A 214 -10.54 -4.99 6.88
N ASP A 215 -10.22 -4.84 5.62
CA ASP A 215 -11.06 -4.19 4.64
C ASP A 215 -12.10 -5.18 4.08
N THR A 216 -12.93 -4.76 3.13
CA THR A 216 -14.00 -5.59 2.56
C THR A 216 -13.47 -6.86 1.87
N ASP A 217 -12.25 -6.82 1.32
CA ASP A 217 -11.61 -7.94 0.62
C ASP A 217 -10.78 -8.83 1.57
N GLY A 218 -10.77 -8.51 2.87
CA GLY A 218 -9.99 -9.24 3.87
C GLY A 218 -8.52 -8.80 3.93
N GLN A 219 -8.15 -7.69 3.30
CA GLN A 219 -6.81 -7.10 3.37
C GLN A 219 -6.58 -6.48 4.76
N ALA A 220 -5.38 -6.64 5.30
CA ALA A 220 -5.05 -6.10 6.63
C ALA A 220 -4.68 -4.61 6.60
N PHE A 221 -5.30 -3.82 7.47
CA PHE A 221 -4.88 -2.44 7.74
C PHE A 221 -3.50 -2.38 8.43
N MET A 222 -3.02 -3.45 9.04
CA MET A 222 -1.64 -3.54 9.50
C MET A 222 -1.17 -4.97 9.30
N THR A 223 -0.09 -5.15 8.55
CA THR A 223 0.46 -6.49 8.35
C THR A 223 1.17 -6.95 9.63
N PRO A 224 1.31 -8.27 9.87
CA PRO A 224 2.11 -8.80 10.97
C PRO A 224 3.55 -8.27 10.97
N TYR A 225 4.09 -8.01 9.78
CA TYR A 225 5.39 -7.39 9.57
C TYR A 225 5.46 -6.00 10.22
N LEU A 226 4.54 -5.09 9.89
CA LEU A 226 4.51 -3.73 10.46
C LEU A 226 4.28 -3.76 11.97
N PHE A 227 3.37 -4.61 12.44
CA PHE A 227 3.08 -4.74 13.87
C PHE A 227 4.32 -5.17 14.66
N THR A 228 5.06 -6.14 14.15
CA THR A 228 6.25 -6.66 14.81
C THR A 228 7.40 -5.66 14.73
N ARG A 229 7.63 -5.02 13.57
CA ARG A 229 8.62 -3.94 13.44
C ARG A 229 8.35 -2.79 14.40
N MET A 230 7.07 -2.44 14.59
CA MET A 230 6.66 -1.46 15.59
C MET A 230 7.07 -1.91 17.00
N LEU A 231 6.74 -3.14 17.42
CA LEU A 231 7.04 -3.60 18.78
C LEU A 231 8.52 -3.88 19.06
N GLU A 232 9.28 -4.33 18.07
CA GLU A 232 10.71 -4.64 18.22
C GLU A 232 11.60 -3.41 18.22
N THR A 233 11.17 -2.35 17.55
CA THR A 233 11.91 -1.09 17.47
C THR A 233 11.77 -0.32 18.78
N PRO A 234 12.87 -0.04 19.51
CA PRO A 234 12.78 0.66 20.79
C PRO A 234 12.16 2.06 20.69
N PRO A 235 11.52 2.58 21.76
CA PRO A 235 10.83 3.88 21.73
C PRO A 235 11.71 5.11 21.43
N GLN A 236 13.03 4.98 21.52
CA GLN A 236 14.00 6.03 21.19
C GLN A 236 14.55 5.93 19.75
N ASP A 237 14.27 4.82 19.07
CA ASP A 237 14.73 4.54 17.71
C ASP A 237 13.54 4.58 16.75
N MET A 238 13.80 4.39 15.46
CA MET A 238 12.75 4.37 14.44
C MET A 238 13.10 3.41 13.31
N TYR A 239 12.14 2.57 12.92
CA TYR A 239 12.24 1.70 11.76
C TYR A 239 11.46 2.32 10.61
N TYR A 240 12.13 2.60 9.49
CA TYR A 240 11.51 3.23 8.33
C TYR A 240 11.23 2.23 7.22
N ILE A 241 10.10 2.43 6.52
CA ILE A 241 9.76 1.70 5.30
C ILE A 241 10.50 2.33 4.13
N ASP A 242 11.73 1.87 3.90
CA ASP A 242 12.67 2.50 2.97
C ASP A 242 13.08 1.62 1.79
N THR A 243 12.70 0.33 1.78
CA THR A 243 13.02 -0.61 0.69
C THR A 243 11.80 -1.21 0.02
N VAL A 244 11.99 -1.79 -1.17
CA VAL A 244 10.96 -2.57 -1.87
C VAL A 244 10.46 -3.72 -0.97
N GLY A 245 11.35 -4.37 -0.22
CA GLY A 245 10.98 -5.42 0.73
C GLY A 245 10.08 -4.90 1.84
N ASP A 246 10.40 -3.73 2.42
CA ASP A 246 9.57 -3.09 3.44
C ASP A 246 8.17 -2.77 2.90
N ALA A 247 8.09 -2.23 1.69
CA ALA A 247 6.82 -1.89 1.04
C ALA A 247 5.97 -3.13 0.74
N LEU A 248 6.58 -4.21 0.22
CA LEU A 248 5.88 -5.46 -0.10
C LEU A 248 5.41 -6.20 1.16
N LEU A 249 6.26 -6.35 2.17
CA LEU A 249 5.91 -7.01 3.45
C LEU A 249 4.95 -6.16 4.29
N GLY A 250 5.06 -4.84 4.19
CA GLY A 250 4.21 -3.88 4.87
C GLY A 250 2.86 -3.65 4.21
N ASP A 251 2.68 -4.13 2.97
CA ASP A 251 1.54 -3.78 2.12
C ASP A 251 1.33 -2.26 2.08
N VAL A 252 2.41 -1.57 1.75
CA VAL A 252 2.50 -0.11 1.63
C VAL A 252 2.71 0.24 0.17
N ALA A 253 1.69 0.84 -0.45
CA ALA A 253 1.76 1.23 -1.85
C ALA A 253 2.79 2.35 -2.06
N VAL A 254 3.62 2.23 -3.11
CA VAL A 254 4.63 3.24 -3.48
C VAL A 254 4.20 3.92 -4.77
N THR A 255 3.97 5.24 -4.71
CA THR A 255 3.44 6.04 -5.83
C THR A 255 4.46 7.05 -6.35
N GLY A 256 4.21 7.62 -7.52
CA GLY A 256 5.18 8.50 -8.18
C GLY A 256 6.33 7.72 -8.86
N VAL A 257 6.12 6.43 -9.16
CA VAL A 257 7.15 5.52 -9.68
C VAL A 257 6.77 4.98 -11.05
N GLU A 258 7.75 4.91 -11.95
CA GLU A 258 7.64 4.18 -13.20
C GLU A 258 8.38 2.85 -13.05
N VAL A 259 7.63 1.75 -13.14
CA VAL A 259 8.19 0.40 -13.03
C VAL A 259 8.79 0.03 -14.37
N ARG A 260 10.11 -0.15 -14.41
CA ARG A 260 10.85 -0.57 -15.59
C ARG A 260 11.64 -1.84 -15.30
N ALA A 261 11.58 -2.80 -16.20
CA ALA A 261 12.36 -4.02 -16.10
C ALA A 261 12.82 -4.51 -17.48
N THR A 262 13.91 -5.27 -17.50
CA THR A 262 14.31 -6.05 -18.67
C THR A 262 13.57 -7.38 -18.66
N LEU A 263 12.89 -7.72 -19.75
CA LEU A 263 12.15 -8.97 -19.90
C LEU A 263 13.12 -10.14 -20.09
N ASP A 264 13.75 -10.61 -19.02
CA ASP A 264 14.75 -11.66 -19.05
C ASP A 264 14.57 -12.68 -17.91
N ARG A 265 15.47 -13.66 -17.85
CA ARG A 265 15.46 -14.69 -16.80
C ARG A 265 15.69 -14.10 -15.41
N GLN A 266 16.43 -13.00 -15.30
CA GLN A 266 16.69 -12.36 -14.01
C GLN A 266 15.41 -11.72 -13.46
N LEU A 267 14.57 -11.14 -14.31
CA LEU A 267 13.25 -10.66 -13.91
C LEU A 267 12.39 -11.79 -13.35
N ILE A 268 12.28 -12.92 -14.04
CA ILE A 268 11.50 -14.08 -13.57
C ILE A 268 12.03 -14.59 -12.24
N HIS A 269 13.36 -14.74 -12.11
CA HIS A 269 13.98 -15.15 -10.86
C HIS A 269 13.66 -14.16 -9.73
N THR A 270 13.78 -12.85 -9.98
CA THR A 270 13.49 -11.81 -8.99
C THR A 270 12.05 -11.86 -8.50
N ILE A 271 11.08 -11.96 -9.42
CA ILE A 271 9.66 -12.10 -9.08
C ILE A 271 9.43 -13.32 -8.21
N CYS A 272 9.98 -14.48 -8.60
CA CYS A 272 9.79 -15.72 -7.87
C CYS A 272 10.49 -15.75 -6.50
N SER A 273 11.70 -15.22 -6.38
CA SER A 273 12.37 -15.08 -5.08
C SER A 273 11.56 -14.22 -4.13
N ASN A 274 11.03 -13.09 -4.63
CA ASN A 274 10.18 -12.21 -3.84
C ASN A 274 8.86 -12.89 -3.44
N ALA A 275 8.19 -13.58 -4.37
CA ALA A 275 6.95 -14.29 -4.10
C ALA A 275 7.13 -15.38 -3.05
N PHE A 276 8.21 -16.17 -3.19
CA PHE A 276 8.58 -17.19 -2.21
C PHE A 276 8.76 -16.59 -0.81
N ILE A 277 9.47 -15.47 -0.70
CA ILE A 277 9.64 -14.74 0.55
C ILE A 277 8.32 -14.27 1.14
N LEU A 278 7.37 -13.82 0.30
CA LEU A 278 6.08 -13.33 0.76
C LEU A 278 5.14 -14.46 1.21
N ASP A 279 5.17 -15.61 0.53
CA ASP A 279 4.27 -16.75 0.79
C ASP A 279 4.78 -17.67 1.90
N ASP A 280 6.06 -18.07 1.85
CA ASP A 280 6.69 -18.90 2.89
C ASP A 280 7.21 -18.06 4.07
N GLY A 281 7.08 -16.74 3.96
CA GLY A 281 7.32 -15.78 5.03
C GLY A 281 8.80 -15.68 5.42
N LEU A 282 9.55 -14.78 4.78
CA LEU A 282 10.77 -14.22 5.39
C LEU A 282 10.47 -13.74 6.81
N PHE A 283 9.24 -13.26 7.03
CA PHE A 283 8.78 -12.86 8.34
C PHE A 283 8.76 -14.02 9.36
N ASP A 284 8.14 -15.16 9.02
CA ASP A 284 8.08 -16.34 9.90
C ASP A 284 9.48 -16.90 10.19
N TRP A 285 10.41 -16.76 9.24
CA TRP A 285 11.80 -17.20 9.41
C TRP A 285 12.66 -16.20 10.19
N ALA A 286 12.69 -14.93 9.78
CA ALA A 286 13.57 -13.89 10.34
C ALA A 286 13.11 -13.37 11.71
N PHE A 287 11.81 -13.48 12.02
CA PHE A 287 11.22 -13.00 13.28
C PHE A 287 10.54 -14.13 14.09
N GLY A 288 10.56 -15.36 13.59
CA GLY A 288 10.09 -16.54 14.32
C GLY A 288 11.00 -16.93 15.49
N SER A 289 10.50 -17.84 16.35
CA SER A 289 11.21 -18.28 17.57
C SER A 289 12.51 -19.06 17.31
N GLY A 290 12.76 -19.46 16.06
CA GLY A 290 13.90 -20.28 15.65
C GLY A 290 15.16 -19.52 15.21
N TRP A 291 15.07 -18.20 14.97
CA TRP A 291 16.18 -17.40 14.43
C TRP A 291 16.49 -16.16 15.27
N LYS A 292 17.68 -15.57 15.13
CA LYS A 292 18.16 -14.47 15.99
C LYS A 292 17.30 -13.22 15.75
N ARG A 293 16.99 -12.46 16.80
CA ARG A 293 16.29 -11.17 16.64
C ARG A 293 17.21 -10.18 15.93
N HIS A 294 16.76 -9.61 14.81
CA HIS A 294 17.37 -8.47 14.13
C HIS A 294 16.47 -7.23 14.26
N PRO A 295 16.23 -6.73 15.49
CA PRO A 295 15.14 -5.78 15.76
C PRO A 295 15.29 -4.47 14.98
N LEU A 296 16.49 -4.14 14.47
CA LEU A 296 16.78 -2.93 13.71
C LEU A 296 17.54 -3.17 12.40
N ALA A 297 17.80 -4.43 11.99
CA ALA A 297 18.51 -4.66 10.74
C ALA A 297 17.60 -4.27 9.56
N PRO A 298 18.12 -3.53 8.57
CA PRO A 298 17.35 -3.17 7.40
C PRO A 298 17.11 -4.41 6.53
N LEU A 299 16.01 -4.41 5.78
CA LEU A 299 15.61 -5.55 4.93
C LEU A 299 16.71 -6.09 3.99
N PRO A 300 17.60 -5.28 3.38
CA PRO A 300 18.70 -5.78 2.56
C PRO A 300 19.68 -6.69 3.31
N GLU A 301 19.90 -6.45 4.61
CA GLU A 301 20.77 -7.29 5.45
C GLU A 301 20.09 -8.62 5.74
N ILE A 302 18.83 -8.59 6.18
CA ILE A 302 18.03 -9.78 6.48
C ILE A 302 17.84 -10.64 5.23
N LEU A 303 17.55 -10.00 4.09
CA LEU A 303 17.36 -10.68 2.81
C LEU A 303 18.62 -11.43 2.38
N ARG A 304 19.80 -10.84 2.58
CA ARG A 304 21.07 -11.49 2.23
C ARG A 304 21.28 -12.76 3.04
N GLU A 305 21.05 -12.70 4.36
CA GLU A 305 21.19 -13.86 5.23
C GLU A 305 20.17 -14.96 4.89
N PHE A 306 18.96 -14.57 4.52
CA PHE A 306 17.93 -15.49 4.04
C PHE A 306 18.34 -16.20 2.74
N ILE A 307 18.77 -15.44 1.73
CA ILE A 307 19.20 -15.99 0.43
C ILE A 307 20.38 -16.96 0.64
N ASP A 308 21.40 -16.58 1.42
CA ASP A 308 22.56 -17.43 1.70
C ASP A 308 22.14 -18.79 2.33
N LEU A 309 21.09 -18.80 3.15
CA LEU A 309 20.53 -20.05 3.70
C LEU A 309 19.76 -20.84 2.62
N MET A 310 18.94 -20.16 1.84
CA MET A 310 18.08 -20.78 0.82
C MET A 310 18.88 -21.43 -0.31
N GLU A 311 20.02 -20.83 -0.66
CA GLU A 311 20.96 -21.32 -1.66
C GLU A 311 21.99 -22.30 -1.08
N ALA A 312 21.95 -22.57 0.24
CA ALA A 312 22.89 -23.50 0.86
C ALA A 312 22.76 -24.90 0.21
N PRO A 313 23.88 -25.56 -0.16
CA PRO A 313 23.85 -26.86 -0.80
C PRO A 313 23.11 -27.89 0.06
N ARG A 314 22.05 -28.48 -0.49
CA ARG A 314 21.34 -29.60 0.12
C ARG A 314 21.96 -30.90 -0.36
N ASP A 315 23.04 -31.30 0.30
CA ASP A 315 23.77 -32.55 0.01
C ASP A 315 22.99 -33.76 0.56
N TYR A 316 21.87 -34.09 -0.09
CA TYR A 316 21.16 -35.34 0.11
C TYR A 316 21.60 -36.32 -0.98
N GLU A 317 22.10 -37.49 -0.58
CA GLU A 317 22.66 -38.50 -1.49
C GLU A 317 21.79 -38.71 -2.75
N GLN A 318 22.33 -38.28 -3.90
CA GLN A 318 21.84 -38.55 -5.27
C GLN A 318 20.51 -37.89 -5.71
N ILE A 319 19.91 -37.01 -4.90
CA ILE A 319 18.69 -36.28 -5.28
C ILE A 319 19.04 -34.92 -5.89
N ARG A 320 18.54 -34.64 -7.09
CA ARG A 320 18.76 -33.39 -7.81
C ARG A 320 17.43 -32.70 -8.11
N TYR A 321 17.43 -31.38 -7.96
CA TYR A 321 16.33 -30.50 -8.36
C TYR A 321 16.80 -29.62 -9.52
N SER A 322 15.94 -29.39 -10.51
CA SER A 322 16.22 -28.39 -11.55
C SER A 322 16.19 -27.00 -10.91
N GLN A 323 17.16 -26.18 -11.27
CA GLN A 323 17.29 -24.76 -10.92
C GLN A 323 17.12 -23.88 -12.17
N ASP A 324 16.48 -24.42 -13.21
CA ASP A 324 16.34 -23.71 -14.47
C ASP A 324 15.41 -22.51 -14.32
N VAL A 325 15.77 -21.42 -14.98
CA VAL A 325 14.91 -20.25 -15.15
C VAL A 325 14.64 -20.05 -16.63
N LEU A 326 13.38 -20.09 -17.02
CA LEU A 326 12.93 -19.93 -18.40
C LEU A 326 11.93 -18.77 -18.49
N ILE A 327 11.92 -18.13 -19.65
CA ILE A 327 11.01 -17.04 -20.00
C ILE A 327 10.62 -17.21 -21.46
N GLU A 328 9.36 -16.97 -21.78
CA GLU A 328 8.86 -16.91 -23.14
C GLU A 328 7.71 -15.92 -23.28
N THR A 329 7.52 -15.45 -24.51
CA THR A 329 6.38 -14.60 -24.88
C THR A 329 5.40 -15.42 -25.69
N GLN A 330 4.11 -15.38 -25.34
CA GLN A 330 3.04 -16.03 -26.07
C GLN A 330 1.75 -15.23 -25.88
N ASP A 331 1.01 -14.95 -26.97
CA ASP A 331 -0.29 -14.26 -26.94
C ASP A 331 -0.29 -12.88 -26.22
N ASN A 332 0.78 -12.09 -26.40
CA ASN A 332 1.01 -10.80 -25.71
C ASN A 332 1.13 -10.90 -24.18
N LEU A 333 1.51 -12.08 -23.70
CA LEU A 333 1.83 -12.35 -22.30
C LEU A 333 3.27 -12.81 -22.19
N ILE A 334 3.88 -12.46 -21.06
CA ILE A 334 5.12 -13.07 -20.61
C ILE A 334 4.78 -14.22 -19.69
N TYR A 335 5.37 -15.38 -19.98
CA TYR A 335 5.35 -16.55 -19.12
C TYR A 335 6.77 -16.82 -18.62
N GLY A 336 6.92 -16.99 -17.32
CA GLY A 336 8.17 -17.35 -16.67
C GLY A 336 8.04 -18.62 -15.84
N VAL A 337 9.14 -19.33 -15.68
CA VAL A 337 9.29 -20.34 -14.63
C VAL A 337 10.66 -20.20 -13.99
N ALA A 338 10.70 -20.19 -12.65
CA ALA A 338 11.91 -20.38 -11.88
C ALA A 338 11.75 -21.62 -11.00
N LYS A 339 12.67 -22.56 -11.14
CA LYS A 339 12.53 -23.90 -10.59
C LYS A 339 13.36 -24.12 -9.32
N GLY A 340 12.89 -25.02 -8.46
CA GLY A 340 13.72 -25.63 -7.42
C GLY A 340 13.82 -24.84 -6.10
N PHE A 341 12.83 -24.02 -5.79
CA PHE A 341 12.71 -23.39 -4.47
C PHE A 341 12.49 -24.48 -3.39
N PRO A 342 13.09 -24.37 -2.20
CA PRO A 342 12.77 -25.20 -1.05
C PRO A 342 11.27 -25.26 -0.77
N GLY A 343 10.73 -26.43 -0.41
CA GLY A 343 9.39 -26.51 0.17
C GLY A 343 9.42 -27.11 1.58
N GLY A 344 8.24 -27.41 2.14
CA GLY A 344 8.06 -27.83 3.56
C GLY A 344 8.73 -29.13 4.03
N GLY A 345 9.63 -29.75 3.25
CA GLY A 345 10.39 -30.94 3.64
C GLY A 345 11.70 -31.11 2.86
N PRO A 346 12.64 -31.94 3.35
CA PRO A 346 13.99 -32.08 2.77
C PRO A 346 14.00 -32.68 1.34
N TYR A 347 12.90 -33.32 0.94
CA TYR A 347 12.72 -33.94 -0.37
C TYR A 347 11.68 -33.25 -1.24
N TYR A 348 11.28 -32.03 -0.87
CA TYR A 348 10.26 -31.27 -1.58
C TYR A 348 10.85 -29.95 -2.08
N ALA A 349 10.66 -29.70 -3.37
CA ALA A 349 10.97 -28.43 -4.00
C ALA A 349 9.74 -27.95 -4.77
N GLN A 350 9.71 -26.66 -5.06
CA GLN A 350 8.62 -25.99 -5.72
C GLN A 350 9.16 -25.17 -6.90
N ASP A 351 8.36 -25.12 -7.96
CA ASP A 351 8.56 -24.29 -9.12
C ASP A 351 7.60 -23.11 -9.04
N CYS A 352 8.10 -21.91 -9.28
CA CYS A 352 7.31 -20.70 -9.37
C CYS A 352 7.04 -20.40 -10.84
N LEU A 353 5.77 -20.34 -11.21
CA LEU A 353 5.30 -19.99 -12.54
C LEU A 353 4.78 -18.56 -12.51
N VAL A 354 5.17 -17.73 -13.47
CA VAL A 354 4.85 -16.30 -13.53
C VAL A 354 4.10 -15.99 -14.83
N ARG A 355 3.08 -15.14 -14.75
CA ARG A 355 2.37 -14.57 -15.90
C ARG A 355 2.10 -13.09 -15.70
N PHE A 356 2.33 -12.28 -16.74
CA PHE A 356 1.90 -10.87 -16.79
C PHE A 356 1.79 -10.36 -18.23
N ASP A 357 1.02 -9.29 -18.43
CA ASP A 357 0.81 -8.65 -19.73
C ASP A 357 2.07 -7.93 -20.23
N SER A 358 2.48 -8.21 -21.47
CA SER A 358 3.48 -7.40 -22.18
C SER A 358 3.45 -7.66 -23.69
N TYR A 359 3.46 -6.57 -24.47
CA TYR A 359 3.48 -6.62 -25.94
C TYR A 359 4.90 -6.64 -26.53
N ASP A 360 5.92 -6.62 -25.68
CA ASP A 360 7.33 -6.56 -26.06
C ASP A 360 8.00 -7.93 -26.05
N GLU A 361 9.12 -8.03 -26.78
CA GLU A 361 9.90 -9.26 -26.88
C GLU A 361 10.85 -9.45 -25.68
N VAL A 362 11.12 -10.72 -25.33
CA VAL A 362 12.17 -11.09 -24.37
C VAL A 362 13.51 -10.42 -24.73
N GLY A 363 14.16 -9.84 -23.72
CA GLY A 363 15.41 -9.10 -23.83
C GLY A 363 15.25 -7.58 -23.95
N LYS A 364 14.02 -7.06 -24.09
CA LYS A 364 13.75 -5.61 -24.08
C LYS A 364 13.61 -5.07 -22.66
N THR A 365 14.10 -3.86 -22.43
CA THR A 365 13.74 -3.08 -21.23
C THR A 365 12.47 -2.30 -21.52
N VAL A 366 11.46 -2.50 -20.70
CA VAL A 366 10.09 -1.98 -20.92
C VAL A 366 9.58 -1.28 -19.68
N THR A 367 8.64 -0.36 -19.87
CA THR A 367 7.83 0.18 -18.78
C THR A 367 6.67 -0.78 -18.54
N LEU A 368 6.67 -1.44 -17.39
CA LEU A 368 5.63 -2.37 -16.99
C LEU A 368 4.43 -1.64 -16.38
N ALA A 369 4.67 -0.55 -15.65
CA ALA A 369 3.61 0.18 -14.97
C ALA A 369 3.97 1.62 -14.63
N ASN A 370 2.93 2.45 -14.48
CA ASN A 370 3.01 3.79 -13.91
C ASN A 370 2.20 3.82 -12.62
N LEU A 371 2.85 3.88 -11.47
CA LEU A 371 2.21 3.82 -10.16
C LEU A 371 1.82 5.25 -9.72
N ARG A 372 0.64 5.74 -10.12
CA ARG A 372 0.27 7.15 -9.91
C ARG A 372 -0.45 7.39 -8.58
N ASN A 373 -1.25 6.43 -8.14
CA ASN A 373 -2.04 6.45 -6.92
C ASN A 373 -2.01 5.08 -6.23
N ALA A 374 -2.61 4.99 -5.03
CA ALA A 374 -2.61 3.76 -4.24
C ALA A 374 -3.27 2.58 -4.98
N TRP A 375 -4.30 2.85 -5.80
CA TRP A 375 -4.97 1.83 -6.61
C TRP A 375 -4.05 1.22 -7.67
N ASP A 376 -3.32 2.05 -8.44
CA ASP A 376 -2.36 1.60 -9.45
C ASP A 376 -1.20 0.79 -8.83
N ALA A 377 -0.83 1.15 -7.60
CA ALA A 377 0.28 0.56 -6.85
C ALA A 377 -0.13 -0.65 -5.98
N GLY A 378 -1.43 -0.86 -5.76
CA GLY A 378 -1.99 -1.90 -4.91
C GLY A 378 -2.25 -3.22 -5.64
N ARG A 379 -2.87 -4.17 -4.94
CA ARG A 379 -3.18 -5.53 -5.46
C ARG A 379 -4.39 -5.56 -6.41
N ASN A 380 -5.21 -4.52 -6.42
CA ASN A 380 -6.52 -4.49 -7.08
C ASN A 380 -6.46 -4.42 -8.62
N THR A 381 -5.28 -4.25 -9.21
CA THR A 381 -5.07 -4.17 -10.66
C THR A 381 -4.46 -5.46 -11.26
N LEU A 382 -4.39 -6.56 -10.50
CA LEU A 382 -3.83 -7.88 -10.86
C LEU A 382 -2.56 -7.80 -11.74
N PRO A 383 -1.44 -7.22 -11.28
CA PRO A 383 -0.37 -6.82 -12.20
C PRO A 383 0.65 -7.92 -12.51
N VAL A 384 0.90 -8.86 -11.57
CA VAL A 384 1.75 -10.04 -11.80
C VAL A 384 1.12 -11.24 -11.12
N GLU A 385 0.88 -12.29 -11.89
CA GLU A 385 0.24 -13.51 -11.43
C GLU A 385 1.25 -14.64 -11.26
N ILE A 386 1.10 -15.39 -10.18
CA ILE A 386 2.03 -16.44 -9.79
C ILE A 386 1.26 -17.70 -9.39
N MET A 387 1.78 -18.86 -9.80
CA MET A 387 1.35 -20.15 -9.29
C MET A 387 2.56 -20.94 -8.81
N VAL A 388 2.35 -21.76 -7.79
CA VAL A 388 3.38 -22.64 -7.23
C VAL A 388 3.07 -24.08 -7.60
N ALA A 389 3.99 -24.72 -8.32
CA ALA A 389 3.87 -26.12 -8.70
C ALA A 389 4.88 -27.00 -7.94
N PRO A 390 4.54 -28.23 -7.53
CA PRO A 390 5.50 -29.14 -6.94
C PRO A 390 6.57 -29.59 -7.96
N GLN A 391 7.83 -29.65 -7.53
CA GLN A 391 8.92 -30.28 -8.28
C GLN A 391 9.28 -31.63 -7.65
N TYR A 392 9.28 -32.67 -8.48
CA TYR A 392 9.68 -34.01 -8.05
C TYR A 392 11.19 -34.21 -8.16
N PRO A 393 11.83 -34.83 -7.15
CA PRO A 393 13.26 -35.09 -7.15
C PRO A 393 13.68 -35.97 -8.33
N GLN A 394 14.79 -35.61 -8.97
CA GLN A 394 15.42 -36.39 -10.03
C GLN A 394 16.60 -37.19 -9.48
N SER A 395 16.66 -38.46 -9.84
CA SER A 395 17.74 -39.40 -9.54
C SER A 395 18.23 -40.04 -10.84
N ASP A 396 19.31 -40.83 -10.78
CA ASP A 396 19.79 -41.60 -11.95
C ASP A 396 18.76 -42.62 -12.47
N HIS A 397 17.67 -42.87 -11.74
CA HIS A 397 16.59 -43.79 -12.10
C HIS A 397 15.24 -43.09 -12.35
N SER A 398 15.19 -41.76 -12.32
CA SER A 398 13.95 -41.03 -12.53
C SER A 398 13.57 -40.99 -14.01
N GLU A 399 12.26 -41.06 -14.29
CA GLU A 399 11.71 -40.77 -15.62
C GLU A 399 12.05 -39.33 -16.03
N PRO A 400 12.29 -39.05 -17.33
CA PRO A 400 12.52 -37.70 -17.81
C PRO A 400 11.40 -36.75 -17.40
N ALA A 401 11.77 -35.49 -17.12
CA ALA A 401 10.79 -34.46 -16.78
C ALA A 401 9.69 -34.37 -17.85
N PRO A 402 8.40 -34.23 -17.45
CA PRO A 402 7.31 -34.12 -18.42
C PRO A 402 7.56 -32.98 -19.42
N LYS A 403 7.28 -33.23 -20.71
CA LYS A 403 7.61 -32.29 -21.80
C LYS A 403 7.02 -30.88 -21.61
N HIS A 404 5.84 -30.77 -20.97
CA HIS A 404 5.20 -29.48 -20.72
C HIS A 404 6.04 -28.57 -19.82
N THR A 405 6.93 -29.13 -18.98
CA THR A 405 7.80 -28.35 -18.08
C THR A 405 8.95 -27.63 -18.78
N ASN A 406 9.12 -27.82 -20.10
CA ASN A 406 10.16 -27.18 -20.91
C ASN A 406 9.70 -25.86 -21.54
N SER A 407 8.41 -25.52 -21.49
CA SER A 407 7.84 -24.25 -21.98
C SER A 407 7.04 -23.62 -20.82
N PRO A 408 7.39 -22.41 -20.36
CA PRO A 408 6.64 -21.71 -19.32
C PRO A 408 5.12 -21.64 -19.55
N HIS A 409 4.67 -21.31 -20.75
CA HIS A 409 3.26 -21.28 -21.16
C HIS A 409 2.63 -22.68 -21.07
N ALA A 410 3.25 -23.70 -21.67
CA ALA A 410 2.71 -25.06 -21.59
C ALA A 410 2.63 -25.57 -20.14
N TYR A 411 3.60 -25.20 -19.30
CA TYR A 411 3.61 -25.54 -17.89
C TYR A 411 2.49 -24.79 -17.14
N TRP A 412 2.34 -23.48 -17.40
CA TRP A 412 1.25 -22.67 -16.85
C TRP A 412 -0.11 -23.27 -17.17
N GLN A 413 -0.37 -23.58 -18.44
CA GLN A 413 -1.65 -24.15 -18.89
C GLN A 413 -1.92 -25.52 -18.25
N HIS A 414 -0.89 -26.37 -18.15
CA HIS A 414 -1.03 -27.66 -17.50
C HIS A 414 -1.40 -27.48 -16.02
N HIS A 415 -0.64 -26.66 -15.28
CA HIS A 415 -0.86 -26.51 -13.85
C HIS A 415 -2.19 -25.80 -13.53
N ALA A 416 -2.55 -24.76 -14.28
CA ALA A 416 -3.83 -24.05 -14.15
C ALA A 416 -5.06 -24.96 -14.35
N SER A 417 -4.91 -26.10 -15.02
CA SER A 417 -5.98 -27.09 -15.20
C SER A 417 -6.13 -28.09 -14.03
N THR A 418 -5.23 -28.04 -13.04
CA THR A 418 -5.25 -28.94 -11.88
C THR A 418 -6.06 -28.37 -10.72
N GLU A 419 -6.61 -29.24 -9.87
CA GLU A 419 -7.34 -28.83 -8.66
C GLU A 419 -6.43 -28.19 -7.59
N GLU A 420 -5.11 -28.35 -7.70
CA GLU A 420 -4.12 -27.80 -6.78
C GLU A 420 -3.67 -26.38 -7.16
N ALA A 421 -4.07 -25.88 -8.33
CA ALA A 421 -3.68 -24.57 -8.81
C ALA A 421 -4.18 -23.47 -7.87
N ARG A 422 -3.24 -22.76 -7.24
CA ARG A 422 -3.52 -21.54 -6.49
C ARG A 422 -2.87 -20.38 -7.21
N LEU A 423 -3.71 -19.44 -7.62
CA LEU A 423 -3.28 -18.20 -8.26
C LEU A 423 -3.08 -17.13 -7.20
N HIS A 424 -1.88 -16.58 -7.15
CA HIS A 424 -1.48 -15.48 -6.30
C HIS A 424 -1.24 -14.25 -7.17
N SER A 425 -1.55 -13.06 -6.64
CA SER A 425 -1.35 -11.80 -7.35
C SER A 425 -0.61 -10.80 -6.48
N TYR A 426 0.36 -10.13 -7.08
CA TYR A 426 1.26 -9.20 -6.38
C TYR A 426 1.39 -7.89 -7.15
N PRO A 427 1.61 -6.76 -6.45
CA PRO A 427 1.83 -5.45 -7.07
C PRO A 427 3.11 -5.44 -7.93
N TRP A 428 3.17 -4.56 -8.94
CA TRP A 428 4.31 -4.45 -9.88
C TRP A 428 5.68 -4.25 -9.21
N LEU A 429 5.71 -3.76 -7.97
CA LEU A 429 6.95 -3.61 -7.20
C LEU A 429 7.68 -4.94 -6.97
N ILE A 430 6.97 -6.09 -7.08
CA ILE A 430 7.57 -7.43 -7.03
C ILE A 430 8.63 -7.68 -8.11
N THR A 431 8.67 -6.86 -9.16
CA THR A 431 9.66 -6.96 -10.25
C THR A 431 11.04 -6.42 -9.88
N TYR A 432 11.15 -5.70 -8.76
CA TYR A 432 12.43 -5.23 -8.21
C TYR A 432 12.88 -6.12 -7.05
N SER A 433 14.18 -6.30 -6.88
CA SER A 433 14.72 -6.98 -5.69
C SER A 433 14.25 -6.26 -4.42
N MET A 434 13.87 -7.02 -3.40
CA MET A 434 13.50 -6.49 -2.09
C MET A 434 14.59 -5.65 -1.41
N ALA A 435 15.86 -5.80 -1.81
CA ALA A 435 16.98 -5.00 -1.31
C ALA A 435 17.07 -3.60 -1.92
N VAL A 436 16.30 -3.30 -2.97
CA VAL A 436 16.30 -1.98 -3.61
C VAL A 436 15.68 -0.94 -2.66
N TRP A 437 16.37 0.17 -2.45
CA TRP A 437 15.85 1.30 -1.70
C TRP A 437 14.81 2.05 -2.53
N LEU A 438 13.70 2.45 -1.91
CA LEU A 438 12.62 3.14 -2.60
C LEU A 438 13.11 4.41 -3.28
N LYS A 439 13.98 5.18 -2.61
CA LYS A 439 14.56 6.43 -3.15
C LYS A 439 15.27 6.26 -4.51
N ASP A 440 15.75 5.04 -4.82
CA ASP A 440 16.49 4.72 -6.03
C ASP A 440 15.57 4.23 -7.16
N LEU A 441 14.27 4.09 -6.92
CA LEU A 441 13.29 3.71 -7.93
C LEU A 441 13.13 4.82 -9.00
N PRO A 442 12.92 4.46 -10.28
CA PRO A 442 12.67 5.42 -11.34
C PRO A 442 11.42 6.25 -11.03
N ARG A 443 11.57 7.57 -10.98
CA ARG A 443 10.44 8.48 -10.73
C ARG A 443 9.60 8.64 -11.99
N LEU A 444 8.29 8.72 -11.81
CA LEU A 444 7.42 9.25 -12.85
C LEU A 444 7.89 10.66 -13.19
N ALA A 445 8.04 10.94 -14.48
CA ALA A 445 8.21 12.32 -14.92
C ALA A 445 7.04 13.14 -14.34
N PRO A 446 7.29 14.34 -13.77
CA PRO A 446 6.22 15.27 -13.48
C PRO A 446 5.39 15.38 -14.75
N ARG A 447 4.08 15.18 -14.67
CA ARG A 447 3.23 15.57 -15.80
C ARG A 447 3.51 17.06 -15.96
N ASP A 448 4.15 17.47 -17.06
CA ASP A 448 4.04 18.85 -17.55
C ASP A 448 2.57 19.18 -17.38
N ALA A 449 2.25 20.26 -16.66
CA ALA A 449 0.92 20.60 -16.17
C ALA A 449 -0.12 20.52 -17.29
N GLU A 450 -0.57 19.31 -17.58
CA GLU A 450 -1.67 19.01 -18.45
C GLU A 450 -2.82 19.27 -17.53
N THR A 451 -3.24 20.53 -17.55
CA THR A 451 -4.57 20.96 -17.15
C THR A 451 -5.49 19.77 -17.33
N ARG A 452 -5.95 19.20 -16.21
CA ARG A 452 -7.17 18.40 -16.15
C ARG A 452 -8.09 19.03 -17.21
N PRO A 453 -8.56 18.33 -18.26
CA PRO A 453 -9.42 18.95 -19.25
C PRO A 453 -10.69 19.42 -18.54
N ARG A 454 -10.65 20.66 -18.07
CA ARG A 454 -11.76 21.38 -17.50
C ARG A 454 -12.58 21.82 -18.70
N THR A 455 -13.57 21.00 -19.05
CA THR A 455 -14.77 21.42 -19.81
C THR A 455 -14.51 22.55 -20.83
N ALA A 456 -13.68 22.28 -21.83
CA ALA A 456 -13.61 23.16 -23.00
C ALA A 456 -14.75 22.75 -23.94
N SER A 457 -15.81 23.56 -23.95
CA SER A 457 -16.85 23.49 -24.99
C SER A 457 -16.19 23.87 -26.32
N ILE A 458 -15.91 22.88 -27.16
CA ILE A 458 -15.43 23.11 -28.53
C ILE A 458 -16.65 23.44 -29.40
N PRO A 459 -16.64 24.53 -30.20
CA PRO A 459 -17.75 24.86 -31.07
C PRO A 459 -17.86 23.84 -32.20
N ILE A 460 -19.04 23.23 -32.32
CA ILE A 460 -19.39 22.23 -33.32
C ILE A 460 -19.30 22.86 -34.72
N GLN A 461 -18.37 22.39 -35.54
CA GLN A 461 -18.52 22.46 -36.99
C GLN A 461 -19.13 21.14 -37.49
N THR A 462 -20.31 21.28 -38.05
CA THR A 462 -21.19 20.23 -38.56
C THR A 462 -20.65 19.61 -39.84
N THR A 463 -20.34 18.32 -39.81
CA THR A 463 -20.60 17.40 -40.92
C THR A 463 -20.77 15.97 -40.38
N THR A 464 -22.01 15.51 -40.32
CA THR A 464 -22.38 14.09 -40.12
C THR A 464 -21.99 13.29 -41.37
N PRO A 465 -21.55 12.01 -41.22
CA PRO A 465 -22.55 10.93 -41.15
C PRO A 465 -22.21 9.74 -40.22
N ALA A 466 -23.29 9.06 -39.81
CA ALA A 466 -23.41 7.73 -39.16
C ALA A 466 -23.08 7.64 -37.65
N ALA A 467 -24.14 7.68 -36.84
CA ALA A 467 -24.10 7.53 -35.38
C ALA A 467 -23.75 6.09 -34.98
N VAL A 468 -22.54 5.92 -34.43
CA VAL A 468 -22.31 4.97 -33.34
C VAL A 468 -23.05 5.55 -32.13
N PRO A 469 -23.86 4.79 -31.37
CA PRO A 469 -24.48 5.33 -30.16
C PRO A 469 -23.36 5.78 -29.22
N GLU A 470 -23.27 7.08 -28.96
CA GLU A 470 -22.31 7.61 -27.99
C GLU A 470 -22.57 6.94 -26.65
N THR A 471 -21.55 6.25 -26.14
CA THR A 471 -21.56 5.67 -24.80
C THR A 471 -21.51 6.81 -23.79
N THR A 472 -22.66 7.16 -23.22
CA THR A 472 -22.78 8.18 -22.16
C THR A 472 -22.89 7.52 -20.78
N CYS A 473 -22.58 8.25 -19.71
CA CYS A 473 -22.75 7.76 -18.34
C CYS A 473 -24.17 7.28 -18.04
N ASP A 474 -25.19 7.98 -18.53
CA ASP A 474 -26.58 7.54 -18.39
C ASP A 474 -26.86 6.24 -19.14
N SER A 475 -26.25 6.05 -20.31
CA SER A 475 -26.39 4.81 -21.08
C SER A 475 -25.70 3.63 -20.42
N LEU A 476 -24.52 3.84 -19.82
CA LEU A 476 -23.77 2.82 -19.08
C LEU A 476 -24.47 2.44 -17.79
N TRP A 477 -24.91 3.43 -17.01
CA TRP A 477 -25.74 3.23 -15.83
C TRP A 477 -26.99 2.42 -16.18
N PHE A 478 -27.69 2.77 -17.27
CA PHE A 478 -28.87 2.02 -17.70
C PHE A 478 -28.53 0.57 -18.08
N GLN A 479 -27.46 0.35 -18.85
CA GLN A 479 -27.02 -1.00 -19.25
C GLN A 479 -26.64 -1.87 -18.05
N ARG A 480 -25.89 -1.30 -17.10
CA ARG A 480 -25.51 -1.94 -15.84
C ARG A 480 -26.73 -2.40 -15.06
N ASN A 481 -27.66 -1.47 -14.82
CA ASN A 481 -28.86 -1.73 -14.02
C ASN A 481 -29.87 -2.63 -14.78
N LEU A 482 -29.87 -2.64 -16.11
CA LEU A 482 -30.68 -3.57 -16.90
C LEU A 482 -30.26 -5.03 -16.69
N ILE A 483 -28.95 -5.31 -16.56
CA ILE A 483 -28.44 -6.65 -16.23
C ILE A 483 -28.98 -7.08 -14.86
N PHE A 484 -28.95 -6.20 -13.87
CA PHE A 484 -29.49 -6.48 -12.55
C PHE A 484 -31.00 -6.69 -12.54
N HIS A 485 -31.76 -5.85 -13.25
CA HIS A 485 -33.21 -5.99 -13.38
C HIS A 485 -33.60 -7.34 -13.99
N ARG A 486 -32.90 -7.76 -15.06
CA ARG A 486 -33.13 -9.06 -15.72
C ARG A 486 -32.90 -10.25 -14.80
N ASN A 487 -32.00 -10.11 -13.83
CA ASN A 487 -31.69 -11.15 -12.86
C ASN A 487 -32.47 -11.00 -11.54
N GLY A 488 -33.53 -10.16 -11.52
CA GLY A 488 -34.49 -10.10 -10.42
C GLY A 488 -34.13 -9.16 -9.27
N TYR A 489 -33.20 -8.22 -9.48
CA TYR A 489 -32.78 -7.24 -8.48
C TYR A 489 -33.92 -6.28 -8.08
N CYS A 490 -34.08 -6.07 -6.77
CA CYS A 490 -35.02 -5.10 -6.19
C CYS A 490 -34.30 -3.77 -5.90
N PHE A 491 -34.57 -2.74 -6.71
CA PHE A 491 -33.94 -1.42 -6.60
C PHE A 491 -34.37 -0.67 -5.35
N GLY A 492 -33.39 -0.19 -4.56
CA GLY A 492 -33.61 0.68 -3.39
C GLY A 492 -33.64 2.17 -3.72
N GLY A 493 -32.89 2.60 -4.73
CA GLY A 493 -32.80 4.01 -5.14
C GLY A 493 -33.99 4.46 -5.99
N LYS A 494 -34.43 5.70 -5.78
CA LYS A 494 -35.56 6.33 -6.50
C LYS A 494 -35.42 6.24 -8.03
N ARG A 495 -34.22 6.54 -8.56
CA ARG A 495 -33.92 6.46 -10.00
C ARG A 495 -34.09 5.06 -10.58
N GLY A 496 -33.66 4.02 -9.85
CA GLY A 496 -33.81 2.62 -10.29
C GLY A 496 -35.26 2.16 -10.29
N GLN A 497 -36.02 2.53 -9.25
CA GLN A 497 -37.46 2.24 -9.15
C GLN A 497 -38.28 2.92 -10.23
N GLU A 498 -37.97 4.18 -10.58
CA GLU A 498 -38.66 4.93 -11.63
C GLU A 498 -38.40 4.35 -13.03
N VAL A 499 -37.20 3.85 -13.28
CA VAL A 499 -36.77 3.37 -14.62
C VAL A 499 -37.13 1.89 -14.85
N PHE A 500 -36.91 1.03 -13.86
CA PHE A 500 -37.06 -0.43 -14.00
C PHE A 500 -38.22 -1.02 -13.20
N GLY A 501 -38.73 -0.28 -12.20
CA GLY A 501 -39.73 -0.80 -11.27
C GLY A 501 -39.20 -1.92 -10.36
N ASN A 502 -40.04 -2.33 -9.41
CA ASN A 502 -39.78 -3.48 -8.53
C ASN A 502 -40.87 -4.56 -8.65
N GLU A 503 -41.72 -4.47 -9.67
CA GLU A 503 -42.76 -5.49 -9.88
C GLU A 503 -42.10 -6.80 -10.34
N GLY A 504 -42.26 -7.87 -9.54
CA GLY A 504 -41.68 -9.19 -9.85
C GLY A 504 -40.20 -9.37 -9.50
N CYS A 505 -39.56 -8.38 -8.88
CA CYS A 505 -38.21 -8.57 -8.32
C CYS A 505 -38.26 -9.53 -7.10
N HIS A 506 -37.15 -10.21 -6.82
CA HIS A 506 -37.12 -11.24 -5.76
C HIS A 506 -35.79 -11.35 -5.01
N THR A 507 -34.76 -10.58 -5.38
CA THR A 507 -33.44 -10.62 -4.73
C THR A 507 -32.80 -9.23 -4.67
N LYS A 508 -31.88 -9.01 -3.73
CA LYS A 508 -30.96 -7.85 -3.71
C LYS A 508 -29.52 -8.24 -4.10
N SER A 509 -29.30 -9.50 -4.47
CA SER A 509 -27.98 -10.01 -4.85
C SER A 509 -28.17 -11.07 -5.94
N PRO A 510 -28.49 -10.65 -7.18
CA PRO A 510 -28.70 -11.55 -8.29
C PRO A 510 -27.40 -12.28 -8.67
N GLN A 511 -27.50 -13.57 -8.96
CA GLN A 511 -26.38 -14.30 -9.54
C GLN A 511 -26.28 -13.98 -11.03
N LEU A 512 -25.10 -13.54 -11.47
CA LEU A 512 -24.83 -13.21 -12.86
C LEU A 512 -24.15 -14.39 -13.55
N SER A 513 -24.46 -14.61 -14.83
CA SER A 513 -23.69 -15.55 -15.65
C SER A 513 -22.27 -15.03 -15.90
N ALA A 514 -21.35 -15.91 -16.33
CA ALA A 514 -19.99 -15.51 -16.69
C ALA A 514 -19.95 -14.44 -17.79
N GLY A 515 -20.88 -14.50 -18.77
CA GLY A 515 -21.00 -13.51 -19.83
C GLY A 515 -21.50 -12.15 -19.33
N GLU A 516 -22.49 -12.15 -18.44
CA GLU A 516 -22.99 -10.91 -17.81
C GLU A 516 -21.96 -10.30 -16.87
N THR A 517 -21.15 -11.11 -16.19
CA THR A 517 -20.03 -10.66 -15.36
C THR A 517 -18.96 -9.98 -16.21
N ALA A 518 -18.59 -10.58 -17.35
CA ALA A 518 -17.66 -9.96 -18.28
C ALA A 518 -18.19 -8.63 -18.85
N GLN A 519 -19.48 -8.58 -19.19
CA GLN A 519 -20.14 -7.36 -19.65
C GLN A 519 -20.21 -6.29 -18.54
N MET A 520 -20.49 -6.68 -17.30
CA MET A 520 -20.48 -5.80 -16.13
C MET A 520 -19.11 -5.15 -15.93
N ASN A 521 -18.04 -5.93 -16.07
CA ASN A 521 -16.67 -5.43 -15.96
C ASN A 521 -16.32 -4.43 -17.07
N GLN A 522 -16.77 -4.69 -18.31
CA GLN A 522 -16.61 -3.75 -19.42
C GLN A 522 -17.36 -2.44 -19.18
N ILE A 523 -18.59 -2.52 -18.67
CA ILE A 523 -19.39 -1.33 -18.33
C ILE A 523 -18.71 -0.52 -17.23
N LYS A 524 -18.25 -1.16 -16.15
CA LYS A 524 -17.51 -0.50 -15.06
C LYS A 524 -16.22 0.17 -15.56
N SER A 525 -15.50 -0.47 -16.48
CA SER A 525 -14.32 0.12 -17.12
C SER A 525 -14.67 1.37 -17.93
N ALA A 526 -15.74 1.31 -18.72
CA ALA A 526 -16.20 2.45 -19.50
C ALA A 526 -16.75 3.59 -18.61
N GLU A 527 -17.43 3.28 -17.50
CA GLU A 527 -17.89 4.25 -16.51
C GLU A 527 -16.70 4.99 -15.89
N LYS A 528 -15.62 4.26 -15.60
CA LYS A 528 -14.36 4.81 -15.09
C LYS A 528 -13.68 5.73 -16.12
N GLU A 529 -13.59 5.31 -17.38
CA GLU A 529 -12.99 6.11 -18.46
C GLU A 529 -13.72 7.43 -18.70
N LEU A 530 -15.04 7.43 -18.55
CA LEU A 530 -15.89 8.60 -18.74
C LEU A 530 -16.08 9.46 -17.47
N GLY A 531 -15.55 9.02 -16.33
CA GLY A 531 -15.71 9.72 -15.05
C GLY A 531 -17.17 9.78 -14.60
N CYS A 532 -17.92 8.71 -14.84
CA CYS A 532 -19.33 8.62 -14.47
C CYS A 532 -19.50 8.61 -12.96
N ARG A 533 -20.55 9.30 -12.48
CA ARG A 533 -20.92 9.43 -11.07
C ARG A 533 -22.12 8.56 -10.75
#